data_AF-A0A356TDU4-F1
#
_entry.id   AF-A0A356TDU4-F1
#
_cell.length_a   1.000
_cell.length_b   1.000
_cell.length_c   1.000
_cell.angle_alpha   90.00
_cell.angle_beta   90.00
_cell.angle_gamma   90.00
#
_symmetry.space_group_name_H-M   'P 1'
#
loop_
_entity.id
_entity.type
_entity.pdbx_description
1 polymer ?
#
loop_
_entity_poly.entity_id
_entity_poly.type
_entity_poly.pdbx_seq_one_letter_code
_entity_poly.pdbx_strand_id
1 'polypeptide(L)'
;MHARALERDVPRLGRARLLNDFEAVALGLGVLGDDQLAVLQDRPARADQPAAVLGAGTGLGEAILLPGDGAMPRVFPTEGGHTDFPPRDEWEIDLLRFLQARHGRVSVERVVSGPGLAAIYDFLVETGRGARVPEVDDAPDRSAAIGLRGAEGADETCAIAVRRFLGLYGAEAGNLALKCLPFGGLYVAGGIAPKLLGAIREGDFMKSFLNKGRMEKVLDQLRVMVVTEPRVGLLGSRRAASALL
;
A
#
# COMPACT_ATOMS: atom_id res chain seq x y z
N MET A 1 2.55 23.41 -1.65
CA MET A 1 3.80 24.06 -2.13
C MET A 1 3.79 24.02 -3.65
N HIS A 2 4.14 25.11 -4.36
CA HIS A 2 4.09 25.17 -5.84
C HIS A 2 5.52 25.13 -6.44
N ALA A 3 5.72 24.48 -7.59
CA ALA A 3 7.04 24.30 -8.19
C ALA A 3 7.76 25.63 -8.49
N ARG A 4 7.01 26.65 -8.92
CA ARG A 4 7.52 28.02 -9.14
C ARG A 4 8.04 28.70 -7.86
N ALA A 5 7.55 28.31 -6.69
CA ALA A 5 8.07 28.84 -5.42
C ALA A 5 9.45 28.24 -5.10
N LEU A 6 9.64 26.94 -5.33
CA LEU A 6 10.94 26.27 -5.18
C LEU A 6 12.01 26.79 -6.15
N GLU A 7 11.62 27.13 -7.38
CA GLU A 7 12.54 27.76 -8.35
C GLU A 7 13.02 29.14 -7.88
N ARG A 8 12.17 29.89 -7.16
CA ARG A 8 12.55 31.18 -6.56
C ARG A 8 13.46 31.01 -5.35
N ASP A 9 13.20 30.00 -4.52
CA ASP A 9 13.93 29.77 -3.27
C ASP A 9 15.28 29.07 -3.49
N VAL A 10 15.47 28.40 -4.64
CA VAL A 10 16.72 27.71 -5.02
C VAL A 10 17.18 28.20 -6.40
N PRO A 11 17.88 29.35 -6.48
CA PRO A 11 18.11 30.10 -7.73
C PRO A 11 19.02 29.41 -8.77
N ARG A 12 19.46 28.17 -8.52
CA ARG A 12 20.29 27.36 -9.44
C ARG A 12 19.55 26.21 -10.13
N LEU A 13 18.27 25.98 -9.85
CA LEU A 13 17.59 24.74 -10.30
C LEU A 13 17.22 24.70 -11.79
N GLY A 14 17.09 25.83 -12.50
CA GLY A 14 16.79 25.88 -13.94
C GLY A 14 15.37 25.41 -14.31
N ARG A 15 14.98 24.19 -13.93
CA ARG A 15 13.64 23.61 -14.05
C ARG A 15 13.33 22.74 -12.83
N ALA A 16 12.12 22.84 -12.29
CA ALA A 16 11.65 21.96 -11.23
C ALA A 16 10.28 21.34 -11.56
N ARG A 17 10.07 20.10 -11.10
CA ARG A 17 8.76 19.43 -11.10
C ARG A 17 8.46 18.94 -9.69
N LEU A 18 7.28 19.29 -9.18
CA LEU A 18 6.74 18.71 -7.97
C LEU A 18 5.93 17.47 -8.33
N LEU A 19 6.17 16.39 -7.59
CA LEU A 19 5.49 15.12 -7.74
C LEU A 19 4.77 14.80 -6.43
N ASN A 20 3.61 14.17 -6.54
CA ASN A 20 3.11 13.38 -5.42
C ASN A 20 4.08 12.22 -5.14
N ASP A 21 4.15 11.75 -3.89
CA ASP A 21 5.06 10.67 -3.49
C ASP A 21 4.76 9.35 -4.22
N PHE A 22 3.49 8.97 -4.36
CA PHE A 22 3.09 7.80 -5.13
C PHE A 22 3.17 7.99 -6.64
N GLU A 23 3.09 9.24 -7.13
CA GLU A 23 3.48 9.54 -8.50
C GLU A 23 4.96 9.22 -8.73
N ALA A 24 5.83 9.59 -7.79
CA ALA A 24 7.25 9.26 -7.87
C ALA A 24 7.49 7.75 -7.74
N VAL A 25 6.82 7.05 -6.83
CA VAL A 25 6.91 5.58 -6.72
C VAL A 25 6.51 4.91 -8.04
N ALA A 26 5.38 5.31 -8.62
CA ALA A 26 4.90 4.80 -9.90
C ALA A 26 5.95 4.96 -11.01
N LEU A 27 6.53 6.15 -11.17
CA LEU A 27 7.60 6.38 -12.15
C LEU A 27 8.84 5.50 -11.92
N GLY A 28 9.12 5.17 -10.66
CA GLY A 28 10.24 4.32 -10.24
C GLY A 28 10.07 2.85 -10.64
N LEU A 29 8.84 2.35 -10.80
CA LEU A 29 8.59 0.93 -11.09
C LEU A 29 9.27 0.46 -12.38
N GLY A 30 9.26 1.28 -13.43
CA GLY A 30 9.81 0.91 -14.73
C GLY A 30 11.34 0.92 -14.80
N VAL A 31 12.05 1.14 -13.68
CA VAL A 31 13.52 1.02 -13.60
C VAL A 31 13.96 -0.02 -12.58
N LEU A 32 13.02 -0.79 -12.01
CA LEU A 32 13.33 -1.87 -11.08
C LEU A 32 13.72 -3.14 -11.84
N GLY A 33 14.70 -3.87 -11.30
CA GLY A 33 15.05 -5.23 -11.71
C GLY A 33 14.19 -6.29 -11.01
N ASP A 34 14.27 -7.52 -11.49
CA ASP A 34 13.54 -8.65 -10.90
C ASP A 34 13.98 -8.96 -9.46
N ASP A 35 15.22 -8.64 -9.08
CA ASP A 35 15.76 -8.78 -7.72
C ASP A 35 15.20 -7.74 -6.73
N GLN A 36 14.54 -6.70 -7.24
CA GLN A 36 13.90 -5.64 -6.48
C GLN A 36 12.38 -5.83 -6.34
N LEU A 37 11.88 -7.00 -6.74
CA LEU A 37 10.48 -7.38 -6.71
C LEU A 37 10.30 -8.77 -6.09
N ALA A 38 9.35 -8.91 -5.17
CA ALA A 38 8.92 -10.20 -4.67
C ALA A 38 7.54 -10.55 -5.25
N VAL A 39 7.48 -11.58 -6.09
CA VAL A 39 6.23 -12.01 -6.73
C VAL A 39 5.31 -12.70 -5.72
N LEU A 40 4.05 -12.26 -5.64
CA LEU A 40 2.97 -12.89 -4.87
C LEU A 40 2.05 -13.74 -5.75
N GLN A 41 1.79 -13.27 -6.96
CA GLN A 41 1.01 -13.98 -7.98
C GLN A 41 1.70 -13.82 -9.34
N ASP A 42 2.20 -14.93 -9.87
CA ASP A 42 2.98 -14.93 -11.11
C ASP A 42 2.07 -15.16 -12.32
N ARG A 43 1.87 -14.09 -13.10
CA ARG A 43 1.06 -14.06 -14.32
C ARG A 43 1.73 -13.19 -15.36
N PRO A 44 1.51 -13.42 -16.67
CA PRO A 44 2.06 -12.56 -17.72
C PRO A 44 1.58 -11.11 -17.58
N ALA A 45 2.52 -10.17 -17.44
CA ALA A 45 2.24 -8.75 -17.50
C ALA A 45 2.17 -8.27 -18.96
N ARG A 46 1.26 -7.33 -19.24
CA ARG A 46 1.05 -6.75 -20.58
C ARG A 46 1.51 -5.29 -20.56
N ALA A 47 2.65 -5.01 -21.19
CA ALA A 47 3.28 -3.68 -21.14
C ALA A 47 2.44 -2.56 -21.78
N ASP A 48 1.50 -2.91 -22.66
CA ASP A 48 0.53 -2.04 -23.32
C ASP A 48 -0.76 -1.81 -22.50
N GLN A 49 -0.84 -2.33 -21.28
CA GLN A 49 -1.99 -2.19 -20.39
C GLN A 49 -1.65 -1.35 -19.15
N PRO A 50 -2.66 -0.80 -18.45
CA PRO A 50 -2.44 -0.10 -17.19
C PRO A 50 -1.70 -0.96 -16.17
N ALA A 51 -0.90 -0.34 -15.33
CA ALA A 51 -0.40 -0.91 -14.09
C ALA A 51 -0.91 -0.07 -12.91
N ALA A 52 -0.88 -0.62 -11.70
CA ALA A 52 -1.29 0.11 -10.51
C ALA A 52 -0.33 -0.14 -9.37
N VAL A 53 -0.18 0.86 -8.51
CA VAL A 53 0.61 0.76 -7.29
C VAL A 53 -0.21 1.26 -6.11
N LEU A 54 -0.16 0.50 -5.02
CA LEU A 54 -0.63 0.91 -3.71
C LEU A 54 0.44 0.64 -2.66
N GLY A 55 0.47 1.40 -1.59
CA GLY A 55 1.51 1.23 -0.58
C GLY A 55 1.14 1.78 0.79
N ALA A 56 1.22 0.92 1.80
CA ALA A 56 1.03 1.29 3.20
C ALA A 56 2.36 1.74 3.83
N GLY A 57 2.32 2.90 4.49
CA GLY A 57 3.40 3.49 5.27
C GLY A 57 2.82 4.30 6.43
N THR A 58 3.20 5.57 6.55
CA THR A 58 2.49 6.49 7.46
C THR A 58 1.04 6.72 7.05
N GLY A 59 0.76 6.68 5.74
CA GLY A 59 -0.58 6.68 5.15
C GLY A 59 -0.76 5.54 4.13
N LEU A 60 -1.73 5.71 3.23
CA LEU A 60 -2.00 4.80 2.11
C LEU A 60 -2.05 5.59 0.81
N GLY A 61 -1.03 5.44 -0.02
CA GLY A 61 -1.02 6.06 -1.34
C GLY A 61 -1.35 5.06 -2.45
N GLU A 62 -1.92 5.58 -3.53
CA GLU A 62 -2.35 4.83 -4.71
C GLU A 62 -2.06 5.64 -5.97
N ALA A 63 -1.57 4.98 -7.02
CA ALA A 63 -1.41 5.58 -8.33
C ALA A 63 -1.63 4.55 -9.43
N ILE A 64 -2.11 5.04 -10.58
CA ILE A 64 -2.32 4.23 -11.78
C ILE A 64 -1.30 4.68 -12.83
N LEU A 65 -0.60 3.73 -13.42
CA LEU A 65 0.29 3.96 -14.55
C LEU A 65 -0.46 3.58 -15.82
N LEU A 66 -0.52 4.51 -16.75
CA LEU A 66 -1.04 4.28 -18.09
C LEU A 66 0.14 4.14 -19.06
N PRO A 67 0.03 3.25 -20.06
CA PRO A 67 0.94 3.21 -21.19
C PRO A 67 1.09 4.62 -21.77
N GLY A 68 2.33 5.03 -22.02
CA GLY A 68 2.64 6.34 -22.59
C GLY A 68 2.92 6.26 -24.09
N ASP A 69 2.78 7.40 -24.76
CA ASP A 69 2.99 7.55 -26.20
C ASP A 69 4.51 7.67 -26.55
N GLY A 70 5.39 7.41 -25.58
CA GLY A 70 6.85 7.60 -25.66
C GLY A 70 7.62 6.92 -24.52
N ALA A 71 8.81 7.41 -24.17
CA ALA A 71 9.73 6.77 -23.21
C ALA A 71 9.27 6.79 -21.72
N MET A 72 8.21 7.55 -21.40
CA MET A 72 7.70 7.71 -20.04
C MET A 72 6.23 7.31 -19.95
N PRO A 73 5.85 6.49 -18.95
CA PRO A 73 4.45 6.22 -18.68
C PRO A 73 3.75 7.50 -18.21
N ARG A 74 2.45 7.60 -18.48
CA ARG A 74 1.61 8.64 -17.89
C ARG A 74 1.14 8.14 -16.53
N VAL A 75 1.37 8.89 -15.46
CA VAL A 75 0.89 8.54 -14.13
C VAL A 75 -0.37 9.32 -13.83
N PHE A 76 -1.41 8.63 -13.39
CA PHE A 76 -2.62 9.20 -12.82
C PHE A 76 -2.51 9.10 -11.29
N PRO A 77 -2.07 10.18 -10.61
CA PRO A 77 -2.02 10.20 -9.15
C PRO A 77 -3.43 10.17 -8.58
N THR A 78 -3.61 9.49 -7.45
CA THR A 78 -4.90 9.38 -6.79
C THR A 78 -4.77 9.63 -5.29
N GLU A 79 -5.91 9.93 -4.66
CA GLU A 79 -6.07 9.94 -3.21
C GLU A 79 -6.90 8.72 -2.76
N GLY A 80 -6.65 7.57 -3.40
CA GLY A 80 -7.46 6.36 -3.27
C GLY A 80 -7.55 5.83 -1.84
N GLY A 81 -6.48 5.96 -1.05
CA GLY A 81 -6.47 5.58 0.37
C GLY A 81 -7.42 6.40 1.25
N HIS A 82 -7.87 7.56 0.79
CA HIS A 82 -8.86 8.38 1.48
C HIS A 82 -10.31 8.05 1.12
N THR A 83 -10.56 7.06 0.24
CA THR A 83 -11.89 6.50 0.02
C THR A 83 -12.39 5.76 1.26
N ASP A 84 -13.70 5.51 1.34
CA ASP A 84 -14.32 4.91 2.53
C ASP A 84 -13.89 3.45 2.73
N PHE A 85 -13.75 3.02 3.99
CA PHE A 85 -13.44 1.64 4.34
C PHE A 85 -14.65 0.72 4.11
N PRO A 86 -14.58 -0.29 3.21
CA PRO A 86 -15.69 -1.20 2.95
C PRO A 86 -15.53 -2.52 3.73
N PRO A 87 -16.13 -2.67 4.94
CA PRO A 87 -16.01 -3.91 5.71
C PRO A 87 -16.72 -5.08 5.02
N ARG A 88 -16.16 -6.28 5.15
CA ARG A 88 -16.59 -7.48 4.41
C ARG A 88 -17.19 -8.57 5.28
N ASP A 89 -16.88 -8.57 6.57
CA ASP A 89 -17.37 -9.52 7.56
C ASP A 89 -17.77 -8.81 8.86
N GLU A 90 -18.45 -9.52 9.78
CA GLU A 90 -18.89 -8.95 11.06
C GLU A 90 -17.73 -8.41 11.91
N TRP A 91 -16.55 -9.02 11.80
CA TRP A 91 -15.37 -8.56 12.55
C TRP A 91 -14.91 -7.19 12.03
N GLU A 92 -14.88 -7.02 10.70
CA GLU A 92 -14.55 -5.75 10.04
C GLU A 92 -15.64 -4.70 10.25
N ILE A 93 -16.92 -5.09 10.35
CA ILE A 93 -18.03 -4.19 10.70
C ILE A 93 -17.84 -3.66 12.13
N ASP A 94 -17.45 -4.51 13.07
CA ASP A 94 -17.17 -4.07 14.44
C ASP A 94 -15.94 -3.16 14.51
N LEU A 95 -14.89 -3.45 13.73
CA LEU A 95 -13.75 -2.55 13.59
C LEU A 95 -14.19 -1.19 13.02
N LEU A 96 -15.05 -1.17 12.00
CA LEU A 96 -15.62 0.06 11.45
C LEU A 96 -16.36 0.85 12.53
N ARG A 97 -17.25 0.22 13.31
CA ARG A 97 -17.99 0.87 14.41
C ARG A 97 -17.05 1.47 15.44
N PHE A 98 -16.01 0.72 15.82
CA PHE A 98 -14.99 1.17 16.76
C PHE A 98 -14.24 2.42 16.27
N LEU A 99 -13.80 2.43 15.01
CA LEU A 99 -13.10 3.57 14.42
C LEU A 99 -14.02 4.77 14.14
N GLN A 100 -15.27 4.49 13.77
CA GLN A 100 -16.28 5.52 13.50
C GLN A 100 -16.66 6.29 14.77
N ALA A 101 -16.71 5.62 15.93
CA ALA A 101 -16.92 6.29 17.21
C ALA A 101 -15.82 7.33 17.54
N ARG A 102 -14.60 7.13 17.03
CA ARG A 102 -13.44 8.00 17.29
C ARG A 102 -13.28 9.13 16.28
N HIS A 103 -13.73 8.91 15.04
CA HIS A 103 -13.35 9.77 13.93
C HIS A 103 -14.50 10.18 13.00
N GLY A 104 -15.71 9.65 13.21
CA GLY A 104 -16.80 9.77 12.26
C GLY A 104 -16.51 8.95 11.00
N ARG A 105 -16.06 9.60 9.92
CA ARG A 105 -15.72 8.89 8.68
C ARG A 105 -14.46 8.04 8.85
N VAL A 106 -14.48 6.82 8.32
CA VAL A 106 -13.33 5.90 8.32
C VAL A 106 -12.92 5.65 6.88
N SER A 107 -11.73 6.13 6.50
CA SER A 107 -11.13 5.83 5.20
C SER A 107 -10.39 4.50 5.22
N VAL A 108 -10.05 3.95 4.05
CA VAL A 108 -9.22 2.74 3.96
C VAL A 108 -7.85 2.96 4.61
N GLU A 109 -7.25 4.14 4.47
CA GLU A 109 -5.98 4.50 5.15
C GLU A 109 -6.04 4.32 6.68
N ARG A 110 -7.21 4.54 7.30
CA ARG A 110 -7.38 4.37 8.76
C ARG A 110 -7.24 2.92 9.21
N VAL A 111 -7.29 1.96 8.29
CA VAL A 111 -7.11 0.53 8.57
C VAL A 111 -5.91 -0.07 7.83
N VAL A 112 -5.50 0.50 6.71
CA VAL A 112 -4.35 0.06 5.89
C VAL A 112 -3.26 1.14 5.89
N SER A 113 -2.65 1.35 7.06
CA SER A 113 -1.44 2.15 7.25
C SER A 113 -0.73 1.68 8.53
N GLY A 114 0.44 2.25 8.86
CA GLY A 114 1.10 2.01 10.15
C GLY A 114 0.19 2.36 11.33
N PRO A 115 -0.40 3.57 11.36
CA PRO A 115 -1.44 3.92 12.32
C PRO A 115 -2.66 2.99 12.26
N GLY A 116 -3.05 2.51 11.08
CA GLY A 116 -4.13 1.54 10.92
C GLY A 116 -3.85 0.19 11.57
N LEU A 117 -2.61 -0.33 11.46
CA LEU A 117 -2.18 -1.55 12.16
C LEU A 117 -2.25 -1.37 13.68
N ALA A 118 -1.81 -0.22 14.19
CA ALA A 118 -1.94 0.11 15.61
C ALA A 118 -3.42 0.21 16.05
N ALA A 119 -4.28 0.79 15.20
CA ALA A 119 -5.70 0.91 15.49
C ALA A 119 -6.42 -0.46 15.52
N ILE A 120 -5.99 -1.41 14.68
CA ILE A 120 -6.45 -2.80 14.72
C ILE A 120 -6.02 -3.49 16.02
N TYR A 121 -4.80 -3.28 16.46
CA TYR A 121 -4.33 -3.79 17.75
C TYR A 121 -5.13 -3.19 18.93
N ASP A 122 -5.33 -1.87 18.93
CA ASP A 122 -6.12 -1.18 19.95
C ASP A 122 -7.56 -1.72 20.01
N PHE A 123 -8.17 -1.95 18.84
CA PHE A 123 -9.48 -2.60 18.73
C PHE A 123 -9.50 -3.97 19.41
N LEU A 124 -8.50 -4.82 19.16
CA LEU A 124 -8.42 -6.15 19.77
C LEU A 124 -8.33 -6.06 21.30
N VAL A 125 -7.46 -5.19 21.80
CA VAL A 125 -7.22 -5.02 23.24
C VAL A 125 -8.45 -4.44 23.94
N GLU A 126 -9.01 -3.35 23.42
CA GLU A 126 -10.10 -2.62 24.09
C GLU A 126 -11.44 -3.34 24.05
N THR A 127 -11.65 -4.22 23.06
CA THR A 127 -12.86 -5.05 22.97
C THR A 127 -12.71 -6.41 23.66
N GLY A 128 -11.57 -6.67 24.32
CA GLY A 128 -11.29 -7.93 25.00
C GLY A 128 -11.08 -9.11 24.06
N ARG A 129 -10.78 -8.86 22.78
CA ARG A 129 -10.49 -9.87 21.74
C ARG A 129 -9.01 -10.27 21.69
N GLY A 130 -8.15 -9.60 22.46
CA GLY A 130 -6.74 -9.91 22.59
C GLY A 130 -6.13 -9.35 23.87
N ALA A 131 -5.04 -9.95 24.33
CA ALA A 131 -4.28 -9.47 25.48
C ALA A 131 -3.44 -8.24 25.11
N ARG A 132 -3.30 -7.31 26.06
CA ARG A 132 -2.37 -6.18 25.94
C ARG A 132 -0.93 -6.67 26.04
N VAL A 133 -0.08 -6.19 25.15
CA VAL A 133 1.37 -6.41 25.11
C VAL A 133 2.05 -5.10 25.53
N PRO A 134 2.58 -4.98 26.77
CA PRO A 134 3.17 -3.74 27.28
C PRO A 134 4.27 -3.17 26.39
N GLU A 135 5.09 -4.02 25.78
CA GLU A 135 6.20 -3.59 24.94
C GLU A 135 5.75 -2.96 23.61
N VAL A 136 4.51 -3.20 23.19
CA VAL A 136 3.91 -2.46 22.06
C VAL A 136 3.52 -1.06 22.51
N ASP A 137 3.01 -0.90 23.73
CA ASP A 137 2.54 0.39 24.24
C ASP A 137 3.72 1.34 24.58
N ASP A 138 4.85 0.78 25.02
CA ASP A 138 6.07 1.53 25.32
C ASP A 138 6.95 1.79 24.07
N ALA A 139 6.61 1.21 22.92
CA ALA A 139 7.42 1.34 21.71
C ALA A 139 7.29 2.73 21.06
N PRO A 140 8.40 3.32 20.56
CA PRO A 140 8.35 4.60 19.85
C PRO A 140 7.58 4.52 18.52
N ASP A 141 7.63 3.36 17.87
CA ASP A 141 6.82 3.04 16.69
C ASP A 141 6.02 1.76 16.98
N ARG A 142 4.79 1.95 17.49
CA ARG A 142 3.86 0.86 17.81
C ARG A 142 3.60 -0.03 16.59
N SER A 143 3.52 0.56 15.39
CA SER A 143 3.22 -0.19 14.17
C SER A 143 4.35 -1.14 13.79
N ALA A 144 5.60 -0.70 13.93
CA ALA A 144 6.77 -1.54 13.73
C ALA A 144 6.86 -2.64 14.80
N ALA A 145 6.59 -2.32 16.06
CA ALA A 145 6.60 -3.30 17.16
C ALA A 145 5.53 -4.40 16.97
N ILE A 146 4.30 -4.02 16.63
CA ILE A 146 3.21 -4.96 16.32
C ILE A 146 3.58 -5.82 15.11
N GLY A 147 4.08 -5.19 14.04
CA GLY A 147 4.47 -5.88 12.82
C GLY A 147 5.53 -6.95 13.07
N LEU A 148 6.61 -6.60 13.78
CA LEU A 148 7.69 -7.51 14.12
C LEU A 148 7.20 -8.67 15.00
N ARG A 149 6.58 -8.36 16.14
CA ARG A 149 6.09 -9.36 17.10
C ARG A 149 5.04 -10.28 16.50
N GLY A 150 4.16 -9.74 15.65
CA GLY A 150 3.14 -10.50 14.95
C GLY A 150 3.70 -11.41 13.87
N ALA A 151 4.66 -10.93 13.08
CA ALA A 151 5.31 -11.72 12.02
C ALA A 151 6.21 -12.84 12.57
N GLU A 152 6.82 -12.62 13.74
CA GLU A 152 7.62 -13.64 14.43
C GLU A 152 6.76 -14.61 15.27
N GLY A 153 5.45 -14.35 15.38
CA GLY A 153 4.55 -15.14 16.22
C GLY A 153 4.85 -15.04 17.73
N ALA A 154 5.54 -13.98 18.15
CA ALA A 154 5.92 -13.77 19.55
C ALA A 154 4.72 -13.45 20.44
N ASP A 155 3.71 -12.77 19.89
CA ASP A 155 2.51 -12.33 20.60
C ASP A 155 1.24 -12.62 19.78
N GLU A 156 0.27 -13.30 20.39
CA GLU A 156 -0.97 -13.72 19.72
C GLU A 156 -1.79 -12.52 19.22
N THR A 157 -1.96 -11.48 20.05
CA THR A 157 -2.70 -10.25 19.66
C THR A 157 -2.04 -9.56 18.47
N CYS A 158 -0.70 -9.47 18.45
CA CYS A 158 0.05 -8.87 17.35
C CYS A 158 -0.08 -9.71 16.08
N ALA A 159 -0.03 -11.04 16.20
CA ALA A 159 -0.22 -11.94 15.06
C ALA A 159 -1.63 -11.83 14.46
N ILE A 160 -2.68 -11.72 15.30
CA ILE A 160 -4.05 -11.46 14.84
C ILE A 160 -4.14 -10.10 14.15
N ALA A 161 -3.53 -9.06 14.72
CA ALA A 161 -3.53 -7.72 14.14
C ALA A 161 -2.87 -7.69 12.76
N VAL A 162 -1.68 -8.28 12.62
CA VAL A 162 -0.96 -8.41 11.34
C VAL A 162 -1.81 -9.18 10.32
N ARG A 163 -2.40 -10.31 10.72
CA ARG A 163 -3.24 -11.11 9.82
C ARG A 163 -4.44 -10.33 9.28
N ARG A 164 -5.16 -9.63 10.17
CA ARG A 164 -6.32 -8.81 9.81
C ARG A 164 -5.90 -7.62 8.94
N PHE A 165 -4.80 -6.95 9.28
CA PHE A 165 -4.22 -5.88 8.47
C PHE A 165 -3.89 -6.35 7.05
N LEU A 166 -3.22 -7.50 6.90
CA LEU A 166 -2.86 -8.04 5.58
C LEU A 166 -4.09 -8.43 4.76
N GLY A 167 -5.12 -8.97 5.41
CA GLY A 167 -6.41 -9.22 4.77
C GLY A 167 -7.07 -7.94 4.26
N LEU A 168 -7.11 -6.88 5.07
CA LEU A 168 -7.65 -5.57 4.69
C LEU A 168 -6.84 -4.93 3.55
N TYR A 169 -5.52 -5.06 3.61
CA TYR A 169 -4.62 -4.55 2.58
C TYR A 169 -4.82 -5.26 1.24
N GLY A 170 -4.94 -6.59 1.26
CA GLY A 170 -5.29 -7.38 0.07
C GLY A 170 -6.66 -7.02 -0.48
N ALA A 171 -7.63 -6.74 0.39
CA ALA A 171 -8.96 -6.31 -0.02
C ALA A 171 -8.95 -5.00 -0.82
N GLU A 172 -8.18 -4.00 -0.36
CA GLU A 172 -8.05 -2.74 -1.09
C GLU A 172 -7.23 -2.90 -2.37
N ALA A 173 -6.15 -3.70 -2.34
CA ALA A 173 -5.42 -4.05 -3.55
C ALA A 173 -6.36 -4.63 -4.63
N GLY A 174 -7.31 -5.47 -4.23
CA GLY A 174 -8.32 -6.02 -5.12
C GLY A 174 -9.36 -4.98 -5.58
N ASN A 175 -9.73 -4.02 -4.72
CA ASN A 175 -10.61 -2.92 -5.11
C ASN A 175 -9.94 -2.02 -6.15
N LEU A 176 -8.69 -1.61 -5.91
CA LEU A 176 -7.89 -0.85 -6.87
C LEU A 176 -7.75 -1.61 -8.20
N ALA A 177 -7.46 -2.91 -8.14
CA ALA A 177 -7.37 -3.75 -9.33
C ALA A 177 -8.67 -3.78 -10.13
N LEU A 178 -9.84 -3.83 -9.48
CA LEU A 178 -11.14 -3.76 -10.17
C LEU A 178 -11.44 -2.38 -10.78
N LYS A 179 -10.94 -1.30 -10.16
CA LYS A 179 -11.14 0.07 -10.67
C LYS A 179 -10.37 0.32 -11.97
N CYS A 180 -9.20 -0.33 -12.17
CA CYS A 180 -8.30 0.00 -13.29
C CYS A 180 -7.85 -1.17 -14.16
N LEU A 181 -8.14 -2.42 -13.76
CA LEU A 181 -7.74 -3.66 -14.45
C LEU A 181 -6.25 -3.64 -14.86
N PRO A 182 -5.32 -3.65 -13.88
CA PRO A 182 -3.92 -3.37 -14.12
C PRO A 182 -3.18 -4.59 -14.70
N PHE A 183 -3.51 -5.00 -15.94
CA PHE A 183 -2.87 -6.12 -16.62
C PHE A 183 -1.37 -5.90 -16.90
N GLY A 184 -0.87 -4.67 -16.78
CA GLY A 184 0.56 -4.35 -16.73
C GLY A 184 1.23 -4.69 -15.40
N GLY A 185 0.45 -4.95 -14.35
CA GLY A 185 0.91 -5.41 -13.04
C GLY A 185 0.34 -4.59 -11.89
N LEU A 186 0.11 -5.25 -10.75
CA LEU A 186 -0.21 -4.63 -9.48
C LEU A 186 1.00 -4.68 -8.56
N TYR A 187 1.42 -3.53 -8.08
CA TYR A 187 2.61 -3.36 -7.26
C TYR A 187 2.20 -2.92 -5.85
N VAL A 188 2.65 -3.67 -4.86
CA VAL A 188 2.47 -3.39 -3.43
C VAL A 188 3.77 -2.77 -2.92
N ALA A 189 3.77 -1.46 -2.77
CA ALA A 189 4.90 -0.68 -2.30
C ALA A 189 4.71 -0.25 -0.83
N GLY A 190 5.41 0.80 -0.42
CA GLY A 190 5.37 1.32 0.93
C GLY A 190 6.33 0.60 1.88
N GLY A 191 6.51 1.16 3.08
CA GLY A 191 7.49 0.65 4.05
C GLY A 191 7.05 -0.60 4.81
N ILE A 192 5.75 -0.91 4.83
CA ILE A 192 5.19 -2.02 5.62
C ILE A 192 5.27 -3.35 4.86
N ALA A 193 4.87 -3.36 3.59
CA ALA A 193 4.82 -4.58 2.77
C ALA A 193 6.16 -5.36 2.73
N PRO A 194 7.32 -4.75 2.44
CA PRO A 194 8.59 -5.48 2.41
C PRO A 194 9.00 -6.00 3.79
N LYS A 195 8.68 -5.29 4.88
CA LYS A 195 8.98 -5.74 6.25
C LYS A 195 8.11 -6.94 6.67
N LEU A 196 6.88 -7.01 6.17
CA LEU A 196 5.93 -8.09 6.45
C LEU A 196 5.88 -9.13 5.33
N LEU A 197 6.88 -9.20 4.45
CA LEU A 197 6.85 -10.07 3.27
C LEU A 197 6.67 -11.55 3.63
N GLY A 198 7.26 -12.00 4.75
CA GLY A 198 7.05 -13.36 5.28
C GLY A 198 5.58 -13.63 5.58
N ALA A 199 4.95 -12.77 6.38
CA ALA A 199 3.54 -12.87 6.74
C ALA A 199 2.59 -12.68 5.53
N ILE A 200 2.94 -11.83 4.56
CA ILE A 200 2.16 -11.68 3.31
C ILE A 200 2.09 -13.01 2.54
N ARG A 201 3.19 -13.77 2.53
CA ARG A 201 3.26 -15.06 1.84
C ARG A 201 2.46 -16.17 2.53
N GLU A 202 2.01 -15.97 3.76
CA GLU A 202 1.10 -16.91 4.45
C GLU A 202 -0.31 -16.92 3.85
N GLY A 203 -0.69 -15.85 3.12
CA GLY A 203 -1.77 -15.90 2.14
C GLY A 203 -3.01 -15.05 2.42
N ASP A 204 -3.17 -14.45 3.60
CA ASP A 204 -4.37 -13.64 3.92
C ASP A 204 -4.54 -12.42 3.00
N PHE A 205 -3.43 -11.83 2.56
CA PHE A 205 -3.41 -10.78 1.54
C PHE A 205 -4.01 -11.27 0.22
N MET A 206 -3.45 -12.34 -0.35
CA MET A 206 -3.88 -12.86 -1.65
C MET A 206 -5.29 -13.45 -1.61
N LYS A 207 -5.66 -14.11 -0.52
CA LYS A 207 -7.02 -14.60 -0.28
C LYS A 207 -8.04 -13.45 -0.32
N SER A 208 -7.72 -12.34 0.34
CA SER A 208 -8.58 -11.15 0.35
C SER A 208 -8.60 -10.39 -0.97
N PHE A 209 -7.46 -10.35 -1.66
CA PHE A 209 -7.35 -9.79 -3.01
C PHE A 209 -8.29 -10.50 -3.98
N LEU A 210 -8.26 -11.83 -4.01
CA LEU A 210 -9.05 -12.66 -4.91
C LEU A 210 -10.54 -12.74 -4.55
N ASN A 211 -10.92 -12.47 -3.29
CA ASN A 211 -12.30 -12.55 -2.82
C ASN A 211 -13.19 -11.41 -3.37
N LYS A 212 -13.52 -11.50 -4.67
CA LYS A 212 -14.35 -10.54 -5.44
C LYS A 212 -15.49 -11.24 -6.18
N GLY A 213 -15.93 -12.39 -5.67
CA GLY A 213 -17.01 -13.20 -6.25
C GLY A 213 -16.74 -13.54 -7.72
N ARG A 214 -17.69 -13.23 -8.61
CA ARG A 214 -17.55 -13.52 -10.05
C ARG A 214 -16.32 -12.87 -10.72
N MET A 215 -15.76 -11.81 -10.12
CA MET A 215 -14.58 -11.12 -10.65
C MET A 215 -13.25 -11.72 -10.18
N GLU A 216 -13.27 -12.74 -9.31
CA GLU A 216 -12.07 -13.49 -8.91
C GLU A 216 -11.28 -13.98 -10.12
N LYS A 217 -11.96 -14.52 -11.15
CA LYS A 217 -11.32 -14.99 -12.39
C LYS A 217 -10.61 -13.91 -13.18
N VAL A 218 -11.00 -12.64 -13.03
CA VAL A 218 -10.31 -11.50 -13.65
C VAL A 218 -9.05 -11.20 -12.84
N LEU A 219 -9.15 -11.17 -11.52
CA LEU A 219 -8.04 -10.85 -10.63
C LEU A 219 -6.96 -11.94 -10.59
N ASP A 220 -7.35 -13.21 -10.74
CA ASP A 220 -6.42 -14.35 -10.86
C ASP A 220 -5.53 -14.25 -12.10
N GLN A 221 -5.86 -13.42 -13.09
CA GLN A 221 -4.99 -13.19 -14.26
C GLN A 221 -3.93 -12.11 -14.04
N LEU A 222 -4.00 -11.36 -12.94
CA LEU A 222 -3.12 -10.21 -12.71
C LEU A 222 -1.78 -10.65 -12.13
N ARG A 223 -0.70 -9.98 -12.53
CA ARG A 223 0.59 -10.13 -11.87
C ARG A 223 0.58 -9.27 -10.60
N VAL A 224 0.90 -9.85 -9.44
CA VAL A 224 0.94 -9.13 -8.15
C VAL A 224 2.33 -9.25 -7.55
N MET A 225 2.95 -8.13 -7.21
CA MET A 225 4.34 -8.05 -6.74
C MET A 225 4.47 -7.10 -5.56
N VAL A 226 5.35 -7.42 -4.61
CA VAL A 226 5.80 -6.48 -3.58
C VAL A 226 7.08 -5.81 -4.05
N VAL A 227 7.16 -4.49 -3.95
CA VAL A 227 8.38 -3.72 -4.22
C VAL A 227 9.30 -3.81 -3.02
N THR A 228 10.50 -4.35 -3.20
CA THR A 228 11.50 -4.52 -2.12
C THR A 228 12.57 -3.43 -2.12
N GLU A 229 12.67 -2.62 -3.18
CA GLU A 229 13.60 -1.49 -3.25
C GLU A 229 13.08 -0.27 -2.45
N PRO A 230 13.70 0.08 -1.30
CA PRO A 230 13.22 1.18 -0.45
C PRO A 230 13.35 2.56 -1.10
N ARG A 231 14.19 2.71 -2.13
CA ARG A 231 14.44 4.00 -2.81
C ARG A 231 13.58 4.21 -4.05
N VAL A 232 12.56 3.38 -4.30
CA VAL A 232 11.74 3.45 -5.52
C VAL A 232 11.18 4.86 -5.81
N GLY A 233 10.73 5.60 -4.79
CA GLY A 233 10.27 6.99 -4.95
C GLY A 233 11.39 7.97 -5.36
N LEU A 234 12.62 7.77 -4.86
CA LEU A 234 13.78 8.56 -5.27
C LEU A 234 14.23 8.21 -6.69
N LEU A 235 14.19 6.91 -7.05
CA LEU A 235 14.49 6.45 -8.41
C LEU A 235 13.51 7.05 -9.42
N GLY A 236 12.22 7.10 -9.09
CA GLY A 236 11.21 7.73 -9.94
C GLY A 236 11.33 9.24 -10.00
N SER A 237 11.64 9.91 -8.88
CA SER A 237 11.97 11.34 -8.86
C SER A 237 13.16 11.66 -9.77
N ARG A 238 14.22 10.85 -9.72
CA ARG A 238 15.38 10.97 -10.61
C ARG A 238 14.96 10.80 -12.08
N ARG A 239 14.15 9.78 -12.39
CA ARG A 239 13.65 9.54 -13.75
C ARG A 239 12.82 10.72 -14.27
N ALA A 240 11.97 11.30 -13.42
CA ALA A 240 11.20 12.50 -13.76
C ALA A 240 12.10 13.72 -14.00
N ALA A 241 13.13 13.92 -13.18
CA ALA A 241 14.08 15.01 -13.33
C ALA A 241 14.91 14.88 -14.62
N SER A 242 15.33 13.67 -15.00
CA SER A 242 16.04 13.44 -16.27
C SER A 242 15.22 13.80 -17.51
N ALA A 243 13.88 13.74 -17.43
CA ALA A 243 13.00 14.16 -18.53
C ALA A 243 12.83 15.69 -18.63
N LEU A 244 13.39 16.46 -17.70
CA LEU A 244 13.40 17.93 -17.75
C LEU A 244 14.63 18.50 -18.47
N LEU A 245 15.67 17.67 -18.70
CA LEU A 245 16.89 18.01 -19.43
C LEU A 245 16.63 17.97 -20.95
#